data_AF-A0AAN3YTC6-F1
#
_entry.id   AF-A0AAN3YTC6-F1
#
_cell.length_a   1.000
_cell.length_b   1.000
_cell.length_c   1.000
_cell.angle_alpha   90.00
_cell.angle_beta   90.00
_cell.angle_gamma   90.00
#
_symmetry.space_group_name_H-M   'P 1'
#
loop_
_entity.id
_entity.type
_entity.pdbx_description
1 polymer ?
#
loop_
_entity_poly.entity_id
_entity_poly.type
_entity_poly.pdbx_seq_one_letter_code
_entity_poly.pdbx_strand_id
1 'polypeptide(L)'
;MEVLPETLGLPLGDHMKINQKRKYFYKKVFEPVKAKKVSPTEYLEIVQNHTDNIERVEYLAPKIGDDNFGSFKVTYRIPVLCEVNI
;
A
#
# COMPACT_ATOMS: atom_id res chain seq x y z
N MET A 1 10.79 -46.76 -39.85
CA MET A 1 11.53 -47.34 -38.71
C MET A 1 11.42 -46.33 -37.58
N GLU A 2 10.53 -46.62 -36.63
CA GLU A 2 10.36 -45.84 -35.40
C GLU A 2 11.53 -46.15 -34.47
N VAL A 3 12.19 -45.11 -33.96
CA VAL A 3 13.24 -45.25 -32.95
C VAL A 3 12.73 -44.53 -31.70
N LEU A 4 12.50 -45.31 -30.64
CA LEU A 4 12.02 -44.85 -29.34
C LEU A 4 13.11 -44.01 -28.63
N PRO A 5 12.74 -43.04 -27.78
CA PRO A 5 13.69 -42.18 -27.10
C PRO A 5 14.39 -42.90 -25.94
N GLU A 6 15.72 -42.77 -25.87
CA GLU A 6 16.52 -43.23 -24.75
C GLU A 6 16.20 -42.40 -23.49
N THR A 7 15.73 -43.09 -22.45
CA THR A 7 15.48 -42.54 -21.13
C THR A 7 16.81 -42.25 -20.42
N LEU A 8 17.23 -40.98 -20.41
CA LEU A 8 18.31 -40.52 -19.54
C LEU A 8 17.83 -40.49 -18.08
N GLY A 9 18.37 -41.40 -17.28
CA GLY A 9 18.09 -41.51 -15.85
C GLY A 9 18.50 -40.24 -15.09
N LEU A 10 17.54 -39.67 -14.37
CA LEU A 10 17.79 -38.62 -13.39
C LEU A 10 18.42 -39.25 -12.13
N PRO A 11 19.60 -38.80 -11.66
CA PRO A 11 20.04 -39.11 -10.32
C PRO A 11 19.15 -38.37 -9.32
N LEU A 12 18.33 -39.15 -8.60
CA LEU A 12 17.67 -38.76 -7.37
C LEU A 12 18.73 -38.55 -6.29
N GLY A 13 18.89 -37.30 -5.84
CA GLY A 13 19.53 -36.99 -4.57
C GLY A 13 20.64 -35.96 -4.67
N ASP A 14 20.28 -34.71 -4.42
CA ASP A 14 20.99 -33.94 -3.42
C ASP A 14 20.04 -32.90 -2.79
N HIS A 15 20.07 -32.87 -1.47
CA HIS A 15 19.14 -32.14 -0.62
C HIS A 15 19.14 -30.63 -0.92
N MET A 16 18.18 -30.17 -1.71
CA MET A 16 17.82 -28.75 -1.76
C MET A 16 17.11 -28.37 -0.45
N LYS A 17 17.89 -28.13 0.62
CA LYS A 17 17.44 -27.29 1.72
C LYS A 17 17.42 -25.84 1.24
N ILE A 18 16.39 -25.47 0.47
CA ILE A 18 16.09 -24.06 0.19
C ILE A 18 15.41 -23.49 1.44
N ASN A 19 16.16 -23.38 2.54
CA ASN A 19 15.74 -22.58 3.67
C ASN A 19 16.32 -21.18 3.50
N GLN A 20 15.71 -20.42 2.60
CA GLN A 20 15.90 -18.98 2.56
C GLN A 20 14.55 -18.37 2.27
N LYS A 21 13.84 -18.01 3.35
CA LYS A 21 12.65 -17.15 3.28
C LYS A 21 13.06 -15.90 2.50
N ARG A 22 12.77 -15.87 1.20
CA ARG A 22 12.92 -14.67 0.39
C ARG A 22 11.92 -13.67 0.96
N LYS A 23 12.42 -12.77 1.81
CA LYS A 23 11.65 -11.65 2.34
C LYS A 23 11.37 -10.77 1.12
N TYR A 24 10.17 -10.85 0.56
CA TYR A 24 9.75 -9.96 -0.52
C TYR A 24 9.85 -8.54 0.01
N PHE A 25 10.88 -7.83 -0.41
CA PHE A 25 11.06 -6.43 -0.09
C PHE A 25 10.37 -5.64 -1.20
N TYR A 26 9.08 -5.36 -1.00
CA TYR A 26 8.36 -4.49 -1.92
C TYR A 26 8.95 -3.09 -1.81
N LYS A 27 9.31 -2.50 -2.96
CA LYS A 27 9.85 -1.13 -3.03
C LYS A 27 8.89 -0.09 -2.44
N LYS A 28 7.58 -0.38 -2.52
CA LYS A 28 6.49 0.42 -1.97
C LYS A 28 5.41 -0.51 -1.43
N VAL A 29 4.88 -0.20 -0.25
CA VAL A 29 3.74 -0.91 0.35
C VAL A 29 2.59 0.05 0.45
N PHE A 30 1.40 -0.40 0.05
CA PHE A 30 0.18 0.39 0.12
C PHE A 30 -0.81 -0.29 1.05
N GLU A 31 -1.51 0.50 1.85
CA GLU A 31 -2.58 0.03 2.72
C GLU A 31 -3.89 0.80 2.44
N PRO A 32 -5.05 0.13 2.54
CA PRO A 32 -6.33 0.81 2.39
C PRO A 32 -6.64 1.66 3.63
N VAL A 33 -6.84 2.96 3.42
CA VAL A 33 -7.12 3.93 4.48
C VAL A 33 -8.55 4.46 4.35
N LYS A 34 -9.38 4.24 5.39
CA LYS A 34 -10.76 4.72 5.45
C LYS A 34 -10.85 6.17 5.92
N ALA A 35 -9.97 6.59 6.83
CA ALA A 35 -9.90 7.96 7.31
C ALA A 35 -8.45 8.42 7.49
N LYS A 36 -8.14 9.64 7.05
CA LYS A 36 -6.79 10.22 7.15
C LYS A 36 -6.86 11.66 7.63
N LYS A 37 -5.93 12.04 8.50
CA LYS A 37 -5.65 13.44 8.83
C LYS A 37 -4.69 14.01 7.79
N VAL A 38 -5.05 15.14 7.20
CA VAL A 38 -4.32 15.79 6.11
C VAL A 38 -4.14 17.28 6.39
N SER A 39 -3.11 17.85 5.79
CA SER A 39 -2.87 19.30 5.78
C SER A 39 -3.91 20.03 4.91
N PRO A 40 -4.05 21.37 5.03
CA PRO A 40 -4.93 22.14 4.16
C PRO A 40 -4.60 21.99 2.67
N THR A 41 -3.32 21.95 2.31
CA THR A 41 -2.87 21.80 0.92
C THR A 41 -3.25 20.43 0.37
N GLU A 42 -2.96 19.35 1.10
CA GLU A 42 -3.37 17.99 0.72
C GLU A 42 -4.89 17.85 0.62
N TYR A 43 -5.64 18.53 1.50
CA TYR A 43 -7.10 18.53 1.41
C TYR A 43 -7.59 19.13 0.09
N LEU A 44 -7.00 20.24 -0.36
CA LEU A 44 -7.34 20.84 -1.65
C LEU A 44 -7.09 19.86 -2.81
N GLU A 45 -5.97 19.14 -2.78
CA GLU A 45 -5.66 18.11 -3.78
C GLU A 45 -6.67 16.96 -3.77
N ILE A 46 -7.09 16.51 -2.58
CA ILE A 46 -8.09 15.44 -2.43
C ILE A 46 -9.45 15.89 -2.98
N VAL A 47 -9.87 17.11 -2.68
CA VAL A 47 -11.15 17.66 -3.19
C VAL A 47 -11.09 17.92 -4.69
N GLN A 48 -9.92 18.17 -5.27
CA GLN A 48 -9.80 18.31 -6.72
C GLN A 48 -9.86 16.96 -7.46
N ASN A 49 -9.34 15.89 -6.85
CA ASN A 49 -9.17 14.60 -7.53
C ASN A 49 -10.21 13.53 -7.15
N HIS A 50 -10.85 13.63 -5.98
CA HIS A 50 -11.62 12.53 -5.38
C HIS A 50 -12.92 12.94 -4.69
N THR A 51 -13.56 14.05 -5.10
CA THR A 51 -14.78 14.60 -4.46
C THR A 51 -15.88 13.55 -4.24
N ASP A 52 -16.09 12.67 -5.21
CA ASP A 52 -17.20 11.70 -5.20
C ASP A 52 -17.01 10.56 -4.18
N ASN A 53 -15.78 10.34 -3.73
CA ASN A 53 -15.43 9.33 -2.75
C ASN A 53 -15.29 9.90 -1.33
N ILE A 54 -15.62 11.17 -1.09
CA ILE A 54 -15.63 11.76 0.25
C ILE A 54 -16.97 11.46 0.93
N GLU A 55 -16.90 10.85 2.12
CA GLU A 55 -18.06 10.59 2.97
C GLU A 55 -18.28 11.74 3.96
N ARG A 56 -17.21 12.18 4.63
CA ARG A 56 -17.25 13.24 5.63
C ARG A 56 -15.92 13.97 5.74
N VAL A 57 -15.97 15.27 6.02
CA VAL A 57 -14.81 16.09 6.36
C VAL A 57 -15.04 16.75 7.72
N GLU A 58 -14.03 16.72 8.58
CA GLU A 58 -14.02 17.41 9.86
C GLU A 58 -12.81 18.34 9.91
N TYR A 59 -13.02 19.64 10.17
CA TYR A 59 -11.92 20.56 10.45
C TYR A 59 -11.44 20.34 11.89
N LEU A 60 -10.13 20.17 12.05
CA LEU A 60 -9.45 20.00 13.32
C LEU A 60 -8.65 21.28 13.59
N ALA A 61 -9.21 22.13 14.45
CA ALA A 61 -8.57 23.37 14.88
C ALA A 61 -7.17 23.09 15.46
N PRO A 62 -6.20 23.99 15.21
CA PRO A 62 -4.90 23.93 15.85
C PRO A 62 -5.03 24.11 17.37
N LYS A 63 -4.04 23.65 18.13
CA LYS A 63 -4.00 23.97 19.55
C LYS A 63 -3.57 25.41 19.73
N ILE A 64 -4.00 26.03 20.83
CA ILE A 64 -3.53 27.36 21.20
C ILE A 64 -2.00 27.31 21.35
N GLY A 65 -1.30 28.21 20.65
CA GLY A 65 0.16 28.26 20.59
C GLY A 65 0.79 27.50 19.42
N ASP A 66 0.00 26.81 18.59
CA ASP A 66 0.47 26.25 17.33
C ASP A 66 0.47 27.32 16.23
N ASP A 67 1.57 27.43 15.48
CA ASP A 67 1.70 28.36 14.33
C ASP A 67 1.07 27.83 13.02
N ASN A 68 0.25 26.77 13.11
CA ASN A 68 -0.36 26.13 11.94
C ASN A 68 -1.85 26.47 11.82
N PHE A 69 -2.40 26.32 10.61
CA PHE A 69 -3.82 26.56 10.33
C PHE A 69 -4.74 25.46 10.89
N GLY A 70 -4.20 24.37 11.44
CA GLY A 70 -4.94 23.16 11.74
C GLY A 70 -4.87 22.14 10.61
N SER A 71 -5.83 21.22 10.61
CA SER A 71 -5.83 20.07 9.70
C SER A 71 -7.25 19.61 9.41
N PHE A 72 -7.40 18.74 8.41
CA PHE A 72 -8.68 18.13 8.08
C PHE A 72 -8.61 16.64 8.33
N LYS A 73 -9.68 16.08 8.87
CA LYS A 73 -9.90 14.63 8.88
C LYS A 73 -10.89 14.31 7.77
N VAL A 74 -10.40 13.60 6.76
CA VAL A 74 -11.20 13.12 5.63
C VAL A 74 -11.57 11.67 5.89
N THR A 75 -12.86 11.36 5.77
CA THR A 75 -13.39 9.99 5.79
C THR A 75 -13.91 9.68 4.38
N TYR A 76 -13.42 8.60 3.78
CA TYR A 76 -13.78 8.19 2.42
C TYR A 76 -14.96 7.23 2.43
N ARG A 77 -15.81 7.20 1.40
CA ARG A 77 -16.88 6.19 1.24
C ARG A 77 -16.27 4.81 1.02
N ILE A 78 -15.28 4.72 0.13
CA ILE A 78 -14.48 3.53 -0.16
C ILE A 78 -13.02 3.82 0.25
N PRO A 79 -12.34 2.93 1.00
CA PRO A 79 -10.94 3.14 1.39
C PRO A 79 -10.02 3.40 0.21
N VAL A 80 -9.05 4.31 0.38
CA VAL A 80 -8.07 4.67 -0.64
C VAL A 80 -6.71 4.04 -0.29
N LEU A 81 -6.03 3.46 -1.28
CA LEU A 81 -4.69 2.93 -1.10
C LEU A 81 -3.69 4.07 -0.86
N CYS A 82 -3.02 4.05 0.29
CA CYS A 82 -2.02 5.03 0.68
C CYS A 82 -0.66 4.34 0.85
N GLU A 83 0.42 4.98 0.36
CA GLU A 83 1.78 4.48 0.55
C GLU A 83 2.16 4.56 2.04
N VAL A 84 2.71 3.47 2.58
CA VAL A 84 3.16 3.36 3.97
C VAL A 84 4.68 3.54 4.00
N ASN A 85 5.16 4.48 4.83
CA ASN A 85 6.58 4.56 5.17
C ASN A 85 6.88 3.45 6.18
N ILE A 86 7.56 2.38 5.74
CA ILE A 86 8.03 1.25 6.56
C ILE A 86 9.44 1.53 7.07
#